data_AF-A0AAW4VYI0-F1
#
_entry.id   AF-A0AAW4VYI0-F1
#
_cell.length_a   1.000
_cell.length_b   1.000
_cell.length_c   1.000
_cell.angle_alpha   90.00
_cell.angle_beta   90.00
_cell.angle_gamma   90.00
#
_symmetry.space_group_name_H-M   'P 1'
#
loop_
_entity.id
_entity.type
_entity.pdbx_description
1 polymer ?
#
loop_
_entity_poly.entity_id
_entity_poly.type
_entity_poly.pdbx_seq_one_letter_code
_entity_poly.pdbx_strand_id
1 'polypeptide(L)'
;MNKRNYQKELDKLIERNQKEGKTPRLFLHACCAPCSSYVMEYLSQYFEITIFFYNPNIAPEEEYAHRVAEIRRLIGEMEFVHPVTFMEGRYDPKEFYEMAKGLEDVPEGGERCFRCYHLRMEEAAKLAKEGGYDYFTTTLSISPLKNAQKINEIGEELAEIYKVPHLTSDFKKKNGYKRSIELSHEHALYRQNYCGCVFSKKEAMDRERLVTENRVNSNNG
;
A
#
# COMPACT_ATOMS: atom_id res chain seq x y z
N MET A 1 21.85 11.62 11.77
CA MET A 1 21.79 11.06 10.40
C MET A 1 20.62 11.73 9.69
N ASN A 2 20.84 12.45 8.59
CA ASN A 2 19.74 13.13 7.88
C ASN A 2 18.79 12.07 7.27
N LYS A 3 17.50 12.19 7.56
CA LYS A 3 16.46 11.30 7.03
C LYS A 3 16.41 11.43 5.50
N ARG A 4 16.58 10.31 4.78
CA ARG A 4 16.56 10.25 3.32
C ARG A 4 15.25 10.80 2.78
N ASN A 5 15.31 11.60 1.71
CA ASN A 5 14.13 12.22 1.11
C ASN A 5 13.72 11.45 -0.15
N TYR A 6 12.95 10.38 0.04
CA TYR A 6 12.49 9.50 -1.03
C TYR A 6 11.66 10.23 -2.10
N GLN A 7 10.90 11.27 -1.75
CA GLN A 7 10.17 12.06 -2.75
C GLN A 7 11.14 12.77 -3.71
N LYS A 8 12.23 13.32 -3.21
CA LYS A 8 13.23 14.01 -4.05
C LYS A 8 13.96 13.04 -4.98
N GLU A 9 14.13 11.79 -4.57
CA GLU A 9 14.73 10.75 -5.40
C GLU A 9 13.79 10.28 -6.51
N LEU A 10 12.51 10.06 -6.17
CA LEU A 10 11.47 9.79 -7.15
C LEU A 10 11.34 10.92 -8.17
N ASP A 11 11.31 12.17 -7.72
CA ASP A 11 11.22 13.35 -8.61
C ASP A 11 12.39 13.38 -9.61
N LYS A 12 13.63 13.15 -9.14
CA LYS A 12 14.82 13.10 -10.01
C LYS A 12 14.78 11.97 -11.02
N LEU A 13 14.25 10.80 -10.63
CA LEU A 13 14.10 9.65 -11.52
C LEU A 13 13.07 9.95 -12.61
N ILE A 14 11.93 10.52 -12.23
CA ILE A 14 10.88 10.97 -13.17
C ILE A 14 11.45 11.98 -14.16
N GLU A 15 12.13 13.03 -13.68
CA GLU A 15 12.74 14.05 -14.54
C GLU A 15 13.74 13.45 -15.54
N ARG A 16 14.52 12.44 -15.12
CA ARG A 16 15.45 11.74 -16.00
C ARG A 16 14.70 10.97 -17.09
N ASN A 17 13.72 10.15 -16.72
CA ASN A 17 12.96 9.35 -17.68
C ASN A 17 12.24 10.24 -18.70
N GLN A 18 11.68 11.36 -18.26
CA GLN A 18 11.05 12.34 -19.17
C GLN A 18 12.04 12.96 -20.14
N LYS A 19 13.25 13.34 -19.68
CA LYS A 19 14.32 13.86 -20.57
C LYS A 19 14.78 12.83 -21.59
N GLU A 20 14.71 11.54 -21.24
CA GLU A 20 15.03 10.42 -22.13
C GLU A 20 13.84 9.98 -23.01
N GLY A 21 12.66 10.62 -22.86
CA GLY A 21 11.45 10.25 -23.60
C GLY A 21 10.92 8.85 -23.27
N LYS A 22 11.20 8.34 -22.06
CA LYS A 22 10.81 7.00 -21.62
C LYS A 22 9.55 7.04 -20.75
N THR A 23 8.68 6.06 -20.96
CA THR A 23 7.57 5.72 -20.06
C THR A 23 7.78 4.29 -19.56
N PRO A 24 8.47 4.08 -18.43
CA PRO A 24 8.78 2.74 -17.94
C PRO A 24 7.54 2.00 -17.44
N ARG A 25 7.61 0.67 -17.43
CA ARG A 25 6.58 -0.22 -16.86
C ARG A 25 6.79 -0.39 -15.36
N LEU A 26 5.76 -0.05 -14.58
CA LEU A 26 5.76 -0.12 -13.12
C LEU A 26 4.79 -1.20 -12.61
N PHE A 27 5.32 -2.16 -11.84
CA PHE A 27 4.52 -3.11 -11.08
C PHE A 27 4.20 -2.55 -9.69
N LEU A 28 2.96 -2.12 -9.47
CA LEU A 28 2.56 -1.38 -8.28
C LEU A 28 1.69 -2.25 -7.36
N HIS A 29 2.26 -2.72 -6.25
CA HIS A 29 1.50 -3.43 -5.22
C HIS A 29 0.53 -2.47 -4.50
N ALA A 30 -0.76 -2.81 -4.49
CA ALA A 30 -1.83 -2.04 -3.86
C ALA A 30 -2.50 -2.81 -2.70
N CYS A 31 -2.87 -2.08 -1.65
CA CYS A 31 -3.52 -2.65 -0.47
C CYS A 31 -5.04 -2.43 -0.36
N CYS A 32 -5.56 -1.39 -1.01
CA CYS A 32 -6.98 -1.02 -1.10
C CYS A 32 -7.13 0.18 -2.05
N ALA A 33 -8.34 0.40 -2.56
CA ALA A 33 -8.65 1.51 -3.48
C ALA A 33 -8.29 2.90 -2.91
N PRO A 34 -8.59 3.24 -1.63
CA PRO A 34 -8.22 4.53 -1.07
C PRO A 34 -6.71 4.79 -1.02
N CYS A 35 -5.89 3.75 -0.87
CA CYS A 35 -4.44 3.89 -0.84
C CYS A 35 -3.84 3.96 -2.24
N SER A 36 -4.49 3.36 -3.24
CA SER A 36 -4.02 3.38 -4.63
C SER A 36 -4.47 4.62 -5.39
N SER A 37 -5.60 5.25 -5.03
CA SER A 37 -6.21 6.35 -5.78
C SER A 37 -5.20 7.46 -6.17
N TYR A 38 -4.63 8.15 -5.19
CA TYR A 38 -3.63 9.19 -5.45
C TYR A 38 -2.38 8.65 -6.12
N VAL A 39 -1.93 7.45 -5.78
CA VAL A 39 -0.70 6.88 -6.34
C VAL A 39 -0.88 6.59 -7.84
N MET A 40 -2.06 6.11 -8.26
CA MET A 40 -2.42 5.94 -9.66
C MET A 40 -2.57 7.28 -10.38
N GLU A 41 -3.29 8.24 -9.79
CA GLU A 41 -3.43 9.60 -10.34
C GLU A 41 -2.05 10.26 -10.58
N TYR A 42 -1.13 10.09 -9.64
CA TYR A 42 0.19 10.70 -9.73
C TYR A 42 1.13 9.95 -10.69
N LEU A 43 1.30 8.64 -10.53
CA LEU A 43 2.32 7.89 -11.26
C LEU A 43 1.92 7.57 -12.70
N SER A 44 0.61 7.52 -13.02
CA SER A 44 0.16 7.29 -14.40
C SER A 44 0.56 8.41 -15.37
N GLN A 45 0.99 9.57 -14.86
CA GLN A 45 1.58 10.65 -15.65
C GLN A 45 2.99 10.32 -16.19
N TYR A 46 3.64 9.29 -15.65
CA TYR A 46 5.06 9.01 -15.92
C TYR A 46 5.37 7.53 -16.19
N PHE A 47 4.45 6.61 -15.86
CA PHE A 47 4.66 5.17 -15.96
C PHE A 47 3.44 4.46 -16.57
N GLU A 48 3.69 3.37 -17.28
CA GLU A 48 2.66 2.38 -17.57
C GLU A 48 2.50 1.48 -16.34
N ILE A 49 1.31 1.41 -15.75
CA ILE A 49 1.12 0.78 -14.45
C ILE A 49 0.40 -0.55 -14.59
N THR A 50 0.89 -1.57 -13.91
CA THR A 50 0.10 -2.74 -13.52
C THR A 50 -0.12 -2.71 -12.02
N ILE A 51 -1.37 -2.50 -11.62
CA ILE A 51 -1.81 -2.57 -10.23
C ILE A 51 -1.92 -4.02 -9.83
N PHE A 52 -1.10 -4.42 -8.86
CA PHE A 52 -1.10 -5.75 -8.29
C PHE A 52 -1.79 -5.74 -6.92
N PHE A 53 -3.01 -6.25 -6.85
CA PHE A 53 -3.73 -6.38 -5.58
C PHE A 53 -3.34 -7.68 -4.88
N TYR A 54 -2.53 -7.57 -3.84
CA TYR A 54 -2.12 -8.71 -3.03
C TYR A 54 -2.14 -8.36 -1.56
N ASN A 55 -3.06 -8.99 -0.83
CA ASN A 55 -3.18 -8.73 0.58
C ASN A 55 -3.74 -9.95 1.35
N PRO A 56 -2.91 -10.97 1.61
CA PRO A 56 -3.35 -12.20 2.28
C PRO A 56 -3.78 -11.97 3.73
N ASN A 57 -3.48 -10.79 4.29
CA ASN A 57 -3.84 -10.48 5.67
C ASN A 57 -5.32 -10.08 5.85
N ILE A 58 -6.03 -9.79 4.76
CA ILE A 58 -7.42 -9.34 4.84
C ILE A 58 -8.28 -10.51 5.30
N ALA A 59 -9.11 -10.28 6.31
CA ALA A 59 -10.10 -11.25 6.76
C ALA A 59 -11.40 -10.53 7.19
N PRO A 60 -12.57 -11.14 6.95
CA PRO A 60 -12.77 -12.44 6.30
C PRO A 60 -12.63 -12.37 4.76
N GLU A 61 -12.83 -13.48 4.05
CA GLU A 61 -12.66 -13.57 2.59
C GLU A 61 -13.58 -12.59 1.84
N GLU A 62 -14.78 -12.36 2.35
CA GLU A 62 -15.74 -11.41 1.76
C GLU A 62 -15.19 -9.98 1.76
N GLU A 63 -14.41 -9.60 2.77
CA GLU A 63 -13.73 -8.31 2.83
C GLU A 63 -12.63 -8.23 1.76
N TYR A 64 -11.90 -9.33 1.50
CA TYR A 64 -10.91 -9.36 0.43
C TYR A 64 -11.59 -9.16 -0.94
N ALA A 65 -12.63 -9.94 -1.22
CA ALA A 65 -13.41 -9.83 -2.45
C ALA A 65 -14.01 -8.43 -2.65
N HIS A 66 -14.54 -7.84 -1.57
CA HIS A 66 -15.06 -6.47 -1.61
C HIS A 66 -13.98 -5.45 -1.99
N ARG A 67 -12.78 -5.53 -1.39
CA ARG A 67 -11.68 -4.61 -1.72
C ARG A 67 -11.12 -4.80 -3.13
N VAL A 68 -11.10 -6.03 -3.64
CA VAL A 68 -10.76 -6.32 -5.04
C VAL A 68 -11.77 -5.67 -5.98
N ALA A 69 -13.07 -5.85 -5.72
CA ALA A 69 -14.12 -5.24 -6.53
C ALA A 69 -14.01 -3.70 -6.52
N GLU A 70 -13.71 -3.12 -5.36
CA GLU A 70 -13.59 -1.67 -5.20
C GLU A 70 -12.40 -1.08 -5.96
N ILE A 71 -11.23 -1.74 -5.95
CA ILE A 71 -10.08 -1.24 -6.72
C ILE A 71 -10.29 -1.42 -8.23
N ARG A 72 -10.95 -2.51 -8.66
CA ARG A 72 -11.32 -2.70 -10.08
C ARG A 72 -12.30 -1.62 -10.54
N ARG A 73 -13.32 -1.31 -9.72
CA ARG A 73 -14.26 -0.22 -9.98
C ARG A 73 -13.53 1.11 -10.13
N LEU A 74 -12.67 1.46 -9.17
CA LEU A 74 -11.91 2.71 -9.19
C LEU A 74 -11.04 2.85 -10.45
N ILE A 75 -10.34 1.78 -10.86
CA ILE A 75 -9.54 1.78 -12.10
C ILE A 75 -10.42 2.05 -13.33
N GLY A 76 -11.66 1.57 -13.35
CA GLY A 76 -12.60 1.84 -14.45
C GLY A 76 -13.22 3.24 -14.44
N GLU A 77 -13.17 3.96 -13.32
CA GLU A 77 -13.76 5.30 -13.17
C GLU A 77 -12.75 6.44 -13.36
N MET A 78 -11.48 6.19 -13.11
CA MET A 78 -10.42 7.19 -13.21
C MET A 78 -9.88 7.32 -14.64
N GLU A 79 -9.53 8.54 -15.02
CA GLU A 79 -8.78 8.80 -16.25
C GLU A 79 -7.27 8.78 -15.96
N PHE A 80 -6.50 8.17 -16.88
CA PHE A 80 -5.06 8.02 -16.73
C PHE A 80 -4.35 8.47 -18.01
N VAL A 81 -3.20 9.14 -17.84
CA VAL A 81 -2.37 9.61 -18.96
C VAL A 81 -1.71 8.43 -19.68
N HIS A 82 -1.16 7.49 -18.92
CA HIS A 82 -0.64 6.21 -19.42
C HIS A 82 -1.48 5.04 -18.91
N PRO A 83 -1.45 3.88 -19.61
CA PRO A 83 -2.27 2.72 -19.25
C PRO A 83 -2.12 2.29 -17.79
N VAL A 84 -3.24 2.02 -17.14
CA VAL A 84 -3.33 1.37 -15.82
C VAL A 84 -4.10 0.07 -16.00
N THR A 85 -3.41 -1.04 -15.74
CA THR A 85 -3.95 -2.40 -15.83
C THR A 85 -4.07 -3.01 -14.44
N PHE A 86 -4.89 -4.06 -14.30
CA PHE A 86 -5.12 -4.71 -13.01
C PHE A 86 -4.71 -6.18 -13.05
N MET A 87 -4.02 -6.60 -11.99
CA MET A 87 -3.68 -7.99 -11.71
C MET A 87 -4.09 -8.33 -10.28
N GLU A 88 -4.92 -9.35 -10.14
CA GLU A 88 -5.28 -9.91 -8.84
C GLU A 88 -4.24 -10.94 -8.43
N GLY A 89 -3.68 -10.81 -7.23
CA GLY A 89 -2.82 -11.82 -6.65
C GLY A 89 -3.62 -12.98 -6.05
N ARG A 90 -2.94 -14.09 -5.77
CA ARG A 90 -3.55 -15.19 -5.01
C ARG A 90 -4.05 -14.69 -3.64
N TYR A 91 -5.09 -15.32 -3.12
CA TYR A 91 -5.54 -15.10 -1.75
C TYR A 91 -5.33 -16.37 -0.93
N ASP A 92 -4.25 -16.38 -0.14
CA ASP A 92 -4.01 -17.44 0.84
C ASP A 92 -3.73 -16.83 2.22
N PRO A 93 -4.74 -16.75 3.10
CA PRO A 93 -4.56 -16.25 4.46
C PRO A 93 -3.57 -17.06 5.30
N LYS A 94 -3.31 -18.33 4.96
CA LYS A 94 -2.39 -19.18 5.72
C LYS A 94 -0.98 -18.61 5.71
N GLU A 95 -0.53 -18.03 4.59
CA GLU A 95 0.77 -17.37 4.50
C GLU A 95 0.90 -16.24 5.53
N PHE A 96 -0.17 -15.46 5.73
CA PHE A 96 -0.19 -14.41 6.74
C PHE A 96 -0.20 -14.97 8.16
N TYR A 97 -1.00 -15.99 8.45
CA TYR A 97 -1.09 -16.57 9.79
C TYR A 97 0.21 -17.27 10.21
N GLU A 98 0.86 -18.01 9.32
CA GLU A 98 2.15 -18.62 9.59
C GLU A 98 3.24 -17.56 9.82
N MET A 99 3.23 -16.49 9.01
CA MET A 99 4.14 -15.36 9.22
C MET A 99 3.91 -14.66 10.57
N ALA A 100 2.65 -14.53 11.00
CA ALA A 100 2.27 -13.84 12.23
C ALA A 100 2.42 -14.70 13.50
N LYS A 101 2.72 -15.99 13.37
CA LYS A 101 2.84 -16.93 14.48
C LYS A 101 3.93 -16.50 15.47
N GLY A 102 3.57 -16.38 16.74
CA GLY A 102 4.44 -15.85 17.81
C GLY A 102 4.60 -14.32 17.81
N LEU A 103 3.86 -13.60 16.96
CA LEU A 103 3.84 -12.13 16.87
C LEU A 103 2.41 -11.58 17.03
N GLU A 104 1.47 -12.38 17.53
CA GLU A 104 0.05 -12.06 17.62
C GLU A 104 -0.22 -10.85 18.51
N ASP A 105 0.54 -10.71 19.61
CA ASP A 105 0.40 -9.62 20.58
C ASP A 105 1.29 -8.41 20.29
N VAL A 106 2.06 -8.43 19.20
CA VAL A 106 2.86 -7.26 18.77
C VAL A 106 1.91 -6.14 18.31
N PRO A 107 2.03 -4.90 18.80
CA PRO A 107 1.12 -3.82 18.43
C PRO A 107 1.21 -3.45 16.93
N GLU A 108 0.14 -2.87 16.37
CA GLU A 108 0.15 -2.32 15.02
C GLU A 108 1.31 -1.32 14.82
N GLY A 109 2.02 -1.46 13.69
CA GLY A 109 3.24 -0.71 13.41
C GLY A 109 4.53 -1.36 13.94
N GLY A 110 4.43 -2.44 14.71
CA GLY A 110 5.57 -3.23 15.18
C GLY A 110 6.05 -4.29 14.17
N GLU A 111 6.87 -5.22 14.66
CA GLU A 111 7.56 -6.25 13.87
C GLU A 111 6.63 -7.11 12.99
N ARG A 112 5.44 -7.47 13.49
CA ARG A 112 4.40 -8.17 12.70
C ARG A 112 4.04 -7.41 11.42
N CYS A 113 3.91 -6.08 11.51
CA CYS A 113 3.61 -5.26 10.34
C CYS A 113 4.78 -5.21 9.37
N PHE A 114 6.04 -5.21 9.85
CA PHE A 114 7.22 -5.22 8.97
C PHE A 114 7.33 -6.50 8.18
N ARG A 115 7.09 -7.66 8.81
CA ARG A 115 7.03 -8.95 8.12
C ARG A 115 5.86 -9.04 7.14
N CYS A 116 4.71 -8.45 7.48
CA CYS A 116 3.58 -8.32 6.56
C CYS A 116 3.92 -7.44 5.34
N TYR A 117 4.68 -6.34 5.50
CA TYR A 117 5.14 -5.53 4.37
C TYR A 117 6.07 -6.34 3.48
N HIS A 118 7.03 -7.06 4.06
CA HIS A 118 7.96 -7.93 3.34
C HIS A 118 7.21 -8.98 2.52
N LEU A 119 6.34 -9.78 3.15
CA LEU A 119 5.53 -10.81 2.47
C LEU A 119 4.83 -10.28 1.22
N ARG A 120 4.23 -9.08 1.32
CA ARG A 120 3.46 -8.49 0.23
C ARG A 120 4.32 -7.87 -0.86
N MET A 121 5.42 -7.23 -0.48
CA MET A 121 6.35 -6.62 -1.42
C MET A 121 7.20 -7.67 -2.13
N GLU A 122 7.50 -8.77 -1.47
CA GLU A 122 8.25 -9.88 -2.05
C GLU A 122 7.49 -10.53 -3.20
N GLU A 123 6.20 -10.82 -3.00
CA GLU A 123 5.35 -11.33 -4.08
C GLU A 123 5.30 -10.35 -5.27
N ALA A 124 5.24 -9.05 -4.99
CA ALA A 124 5.27 -8.03 -6.03
C ALA A 124 6.61 -7.99 -6.78
N ALA A 125 7.74 -8.07 -6.08
CA ALA A 125 9.07 -8.08 -6.67
C ALA A 125 9.29 -9.32 -7.55
N LYS A 126 8.83 -10.49 -7.07
CA LYS A 126 8.87 -11.75 -7.80
C LYS A 126 8.09 -11.68 -9.12
N LEU A 127 6.83 -11.25 -9.08
CA LEU A 127 6.01 -11.13 -10.29
C LEU A 127 6.50 -10.01 -11.22
N ALA A 128 7.03 -8.92 -10.67
CA ALA A 128 7.66 -7.87 -11.47
C ALA A 128 8.87 -8.41 -12.26
N LYS A 129 9.66 -9.31 -11.67
CA LYS A 129 10.78 -9.98 -12.34
C LYS A 129 10.29 -10.90 -13.44
N GLU A 130 9.31 -11.75 -13.15
CA GLU A 130 8.72 -12.68 -14.12
C GLU A 130 8.08 -11.94 -15.31
N GLY A 131 7.44 -10.79 -15.07
CA GLY A 131 6.80 -9.96 -16.09
C GLY A 131 7.71 -8.95 -16.81
N GLY A 132 9.01 -8.92 -16.47
CA GLY A 132 9.99 -8.02 -17.08
C GLY A 132 9.67 -6.54 -16.91
N TYR A 133 9.24 -6.13 -15.71
CA TYR A 133 8.95 -4.73 -15.39
C TYR A 133 10.25 -3.95 -15.11
N ASP A 134 10.24 -2.66 -15.42
CA ASP A 134 11.39 -1.77 -15.16
C ASP A 134 11.53 -1.45 -13.67
N TYR A 135 10.40 -1.37 -12.95
CA TYR A 135 10.34 -1.07 -11.53
C TYR A 135 9.23 -1.84 -10.84
N PHE A 136 9.39 -2.07 -9.54
CA PHE A 136 8.29 -2.42 -8.63
C PHE A 136 8.20 -1.45 -7.46
N THR A 137 7.03 -1.30 -6.84
CA THR A 137 6.88 -0.55 -5.58
C THR A 137 5.56 -0.88 -4.90
N THR A 138 5.20 -0.13 -3.86
CA THR A 138 3.96 -0.32 -3.11
C THR A 138 3.25 0.97 -2.71
N THR A 139 1.92 0.95 -2.73
CA THR A 139 1.09 2.02 -2.18
C THR A 139 1.18 2.14 -0.66
N LEU A 140 1.79 1.19 0.07
CA LEU A 140 1.83 1.19 1.55
C LEU A 140 2.41 2.50 2.12
N SER A 141 3.30 3.18 1.40
CA SER A 141 3.93 4.42 1.87
C SER A 141 2.97 5.63 1.91
N ILE A 142 1.75 5.54 1.36
CA ILE A 142 0.71 6.59 1.45
C ILE A 142 0.10 6.73 2.85
N SER A 143 0.08 5.64 3.61
CA SER A 143 -0.64 5.57 4.88
C SER A 143 0.13 6.31 5.98
N PRO A 144 -0.49 7.24 6.74
CA PRO A 144 0.16 7.95 7.84
C PRO A 144 0.65 7.00 8.95
N LEU A 145 -0.04 5.86 9.12
CA LEU A 145 0.29 4.84 10.11
C LEU A 145 1.46 3.93 9.72
N LYS A 146 1.97 4.01 8.47
CA LYS A 146 2.98 3.08 7.97
C LYS A 146 4.35 3.74 7.89
N ASN A 147 5.36 3.00 8.34
CA ASN A 147 6.75 3.46 8.34
C ASN A 147 7.34 3.39 6.93
N ALA A 148 7.39 4.55 6.25
CA ALA A 148 7.96 4.64 4.90
C ALA A 148 9.46 4.32 4.84
N GLN A 149 10.22 4.57 5.91
CA GLN A 149 11.63 4.20 5.95
C GLN A 149 11.77 2.68 5.88
N LYS A 150 11.04 1.97 6.73
CA LYS A 150 11.06 0.49 6.76
C LYS A 150 10.52 -0.12 5.46
N ILE A 151 9.50 0.48 4.84
CA ILE A 151 8.97 0.04 3.54
C ILE A 151 10.05 0.16 2.45
N ASN A 152 10.78 1.28 2.39
CA ASN A 152 11.82 1.44 1.38
C ASN A 152 13.03 0.55 1.65
N GLU A 153 13.41 0.34 2.91
CA GLU A 153 14.47 -0.64 3.27
C GLU A 153 14.13 -2.06 2.76
N ILE A 154 12.89 -2.52 3.00
CA ILE A 154 12.41 -3.82 2.50
C ILE A 154 12.42 -3.84 0.96
N GLY A 155 11.96 -2.76 0.31
CA GLY A 155 11.97 -2.68 -1.15
C GLY A 155 13.37 -2.74 -1.74
N GLU A 156 14.35 -2.07 -1.14
CA GLU A 156 15.75 -2.08 -1.59
C GLU A 156 16.39 -3.46 -1.40
N GLU A 157 16.12 -4.13 -0.28
CA GLU A 157 16.54 -5.53 -0.06
C GLU A 157 15.98 -6.46 -1.15
N LEU A 158 14.68 -6.38 -1.42
CA LEU A 158 14.01 -7.19 -2.44
C LEU A 158 14.49 -6.85 -3.86
N ALA A 159 14.84 -5.59 -4.14
CA ALA A 159 15.40 -5.19 -5.42
C ALA A 159 16.74 -5.89 -5.69
N GLU A 160 17.56 -6.09 -4.64
CA GLU A 160 18.80 -6.85 -4.76
C GLU A 160 18.57 -8.34 -4.94
N ILE A 161 17.53 -8.92 -4.35
CA ILE A 161 17.21 -10.35 -4.49
C ILE A 161 16.65 -10.65 -5.88
N TYR A 162 15.62 -9.92 -6.31
CA TYR A 162 14.86 -10.20 -7.52
C TYR A 162 15.42 -9.50 -8.77
N LYS A 163 16.39 -8.60 -8.61
CA LYS A 163 17.04 -7.84 -9.69
C LYS A 163 16.02 -7.06 -10.53
N VAL A 164 15.10 -6.40 -9.83
CA VAL A 164 14.17 -5.39 -10.36
C VAL A 164 14.29 -4.18 -9.45
N PRO A 165 14.58 -2.97 -9.96
CA PRO A 165 14.68 -1.78 -9.12
C PRO A 165 13.39 -1.49 -8.34
N HIS A 166 13.52 -1.21 -7.04
CA HIS A 166 12.42 -0.67 -6.22
C HIS A 166 12.29 0.83 -6.46
N LEU A 167 11.11 1.28 -6.86
CA LEU A 167 10.81 2.71 -6.99
C LEU A 167 10.59 3.29 -5.57
N THR A 168 11.67 3.82 -5.00
CA THR A 168 11.64 4.41 -3.66
C THR A 168 10.66 5.57 -3.59
N SER A 169 9.79 5.58 -2.58
CA SER A 169 8.69 6.52 -2.49
C SER A 169 8.24 6.82 -1.05
N ASP A 170 7.75 8.04 -0.83
CA ASP A 170 7.00 8.42 0.37
C ASP A 170 5.75 9.18 -0.05
N PHE A 171 4.70 8.45 -0.47
CA PHE A 171 3.50 9.05 -1.06
C PHE A 171 2.68 9.91 -0.08
N LYS A 172 3.04 9.97 1.21
CA LYS A 172 2.49 10.96 2.15
C LYS A 172 2.92 12.39 1.81
N LYS A 173 4.07 12.56 1.16
CA LYS A 173 4.62 13.89 0.80
C LYS A 173 3.78 14.54 -0.30
N LYS A 174 4.01 15.83 -0.55
CA LYS A 174 3.26 16.64 -1.52
C LYS A 174 1.73 16.55 -1.35
N ASN A 175 1.25 16.47 -0.11
CA ASN A 175 -0.17 16.30 0.24
C ASN A 175 -0.82 15.03 -0.31
N GLY A 176 -0.05 14.00 -0.69
CA GLY A 176 -0.61 12.80 -1.30
C GLY A 176 -1.64 12.09 -0.43
N TYR A 177 -1.41 12.01 0.89
CA TYR A 177 -2.43 11.44 1.80
C TYR A 177 -3.72 12.27 1.81
N LYS A 178 -3.61 13.60 1.80
CA LYS A 178 -4.79 14.49 1.72
C LYS A 178 -5.52 14.27 0.39
N ARG A 179 -4.81 14.22 -0.73
CA ARG A 179 -5.41 13.95 -2.05
C ARG A 179 -6.09 12.58 -2.10
N SER A 180 -5.53 11.57 -1.43
CA SER A 180 -6.18 10.26 -1.31
C SER A 180 -7.53 10.31 -0.57
N ILE A 181 -7.70 11.24 0.38
CA ILE A 181 -8.96 11.47 1.09
C ILE A 181 -9.95 12.17 0.17
N GLU A 182 -9.53 13.22 -0.53
CA GLU A 182 -10.35 13.93 -1.52
C GLU A 182 -10.89 12.96 -2.59
N LEU A 183 -10.01 12.17 -3.21
CA LEU A 183 -10.38 11.12 -4.17
C LEU A 183 -11.31 10.06 -3.56
N SER A 184 -11.20 9.78 -2.27
CA SER A 184 -12.12 8.87 -1.62
C SER A 184 -13.53 9.44 -1.49
N HIS A 185 -13.66 10.75 -1.30
CA HIS A 185 -14.97 11.40 -1.33
C HIS A 185 -15.51 11.51 -2.75
N GLU A 186 -14.67 11.87 -3.72
CA GLU A 186 -15.03 11.99 -5.14
C GLU A 186 -15.55 10.66 -5.71
N HIS A 187 -14.90 9.54 -5.40
CA HIS A 187 -15.26 8.21 -5.90
C HIS A 187 -16.05 7.34 -4.90
N ALA A 188 -16.53 7.94 -3.80
CA ALA A 188 -17.26 7.24 -2.73
C ALA A 188 -16.56 5.97 -2.23
N LEU A 189 -15.25 6.03 -2.03
CA LEU A 189 -14.42 4.86 -1.75
C LEU A 189 -14.68 4.27 -0.36
N TYR A 190 -14.70 2.94 -0.30
CA TYR A 190 -14.75 2.20 0.95
C TYR A 190 -13.48 2.43 1.81
N ARG A 191 -13.62 3.19 2.90
CA ARG A 191 -12.56 3.46 3.87
C ARG A 191 -12.85 2.83 5.23
N GLN A 192 -11.82 2.21 5.80
CA GLN A 192 -11.85 1.67 7.16
C GLN A 192 -10.79 2.35 8.05
N ASN A 193 -10.96 2.22 9.36
CA ASN A 193 -10.07 2.75 10.39
C ASN A 193 -9.00 1.74 10.89
N TYR A 194 -8.82 0.62 10.18
CA TYR A 194 -7.82 -0.40 10.48
C TYR A 194 -7.19 -0.96 9.19
N CYS A 195 -6.05 -1.65 9.30
CA CYS A 195 -5.27 -2.12 8.14
C CYS A 195 -5.99 -3.19 7.30
N GLY A 196 -6.79 -4.03 7.95
CA GLY A 196 -7.55 -5.13 7.33
C GLY A 196 -7.27 -6.51 7.93
N CYS A 197 -6.19 -6.65 8.72
CA CYS A 197 -5.92 -7.91 9.42
C CYS A 197 -6.67 -8.03 10.74
N VAL A 198 -6.93 -9.27 11.15
CA VAL A 198 -7.64 -9.61 12.39
C VAL A 198 -7.05 -8.93 13.62
N PHE A 199 -5.71 -8.77 13.68
CA PHE A 199 -5.03 -8.11 14.79
C PHE A 199 -5.30 -6.61 14.80
N SER A 200 -5.17 -5.93 13.65
CA SER A 200 -5.49 -4.51 13.54
C SER A 200 -6.97 -4.22 13.80
N LYS A 201 -7.86 -5.15 13.45
CA LYS A 201 -9.29 -5.08 13.75
C LYS A 201 -9.55 -5.19 15.24
N LYS A 202 -8.93 -6.16 15.92
CA LYS A 202 -9.01 -6.31 17.38
C LYS A 202 -8.53 -5.04 18.09
N GLU A 203 -7.36 -4.52 17.72
CA GLU A 203 -6.81 -3.29 18.29
C GLU A 203 -7.74 -2.08 18.05
N ALA A 204 -8.38 -1.97 16.88
CA ALA A 204 -9.35 -0.92 16.60
C ALA A 204 -10.60 -1.02 17.49
N MET A 205 -11.14 -2.22 17.67
CA MET A 205 -12.30 -2.46 18.53
C MET A 205 -11.98 -2.17 20.00
N ASP A 206 -10.79 -2.53 20.47
CA ASP A 206 -10.35 -2.25 21.84
C ASP A 206 -10.20 -0.74 22.08
N ARG A 207 -9.67 0.01 21.10
CA ARG A 207 -9.64 1.49 21.17
C ARG A 207 -11.05 2.09 21.26
N GLU A 208 -12.00 1.60 20.46
CA GLU A 208 -13.39 2.09 20.46
C GLU A 208 -14.11 1.81 21.78
N ARG A 209 -13.86 0.64 22.39
CA ARG A 209 -14.37 0.29 23.72
C ARG A 209 -13.86 1.25 24.79
N LEU A 210 -12.55 1.49 24.83
CA LEU A 210 -11.92 2.41 25.79
C LEU A 210 -12.47 3.84 25.66
N VAL A 211 -12.72 4.33 24.44
CA VAL A 211 -13.33 5.66 24.24
C VAL A 211 -14.74 5.70 24.80
N THR A 212 -15.53 4.64 24.56
CA THR A 212 -16.91 4.53 25.07
C THR A 212 -16.93 4.48 26.59
N GLU A 213 -16.11 3.65 27.21
CA GLU A 213 -16.00 3.51 28.67
C GLU A 213 -15.55 4.81 29.34
N ASN A 214 -14.55 5.48 28.78
CA ASN A 214 -14.09 6.77 29.30
C ASN A 214 -15.16 7.86 29.19
N ARG A 215 -15.93 7.90 28.09
CA ARG A 215 -17.06 8.83 27.94
C ARG A 215 -18.17 8.57 28.97
N VAL A 216 -18.48 7.31 29.25
CA VAL A 216 -19.47 6.94 30.27
C VAL A 216 -18.97 7.34 31.67
N ASN A 217 -17.71 7.08 31.98
CA ASN A 217 -17.12 7.44 33.28
C ASN A 217 -17.01 8.97 33.47
N SER A 218 -16.71 9.72 32.42
CA SER A 218 -16.67 11.20 32.47
C SER A 218 -18.05 11.87 32.54
N ASN A 219 -19.13 11.18 32.13
CA ASN A 219 -20.49 11.70 32.24
C ASN A 219 -21.18 11.32 33.56
N ASN A 220 -20.59 10.39 34.32
CA ASN A 220 -21.11 9.91 35.60
C ASN A 220 -20.32 10.43 36.81
N GLY A 221 -19.38 11.36 36.61
CA GLY A 221 -18.61 12.04 37.67
C GLY A 221 -18.76 13.54 37.58
#